data_AF-A0A930DQ18-F1
#
_entry.id   AF-A0A930DQ18-F1
#
_cell.length_a   1.000
_cell.length_b   1.000
_cell.length_c   1.000
_cell.angle_alpha   90.00
_cell.angle_beta   90.00
_cell.angle_gamma   90.00
#
_symmetry.space_group_name_H-M   'P 1'
#
loop_
_entity.id
_entity.type
_entity.pdbx_description
1 polymer ?
#
loop_
_entity_poly.entity_id
_entity_poly.type
_entity_poly.pdbx_seq_one_letter_code
_entity_poly.pdbx_strand_id
1 'polypeptide(L)'
;MAKRIVVALGGNALGNTPEEQLDLVRHTAKTIVDLSEAGYEVIVGHGNGPQVGMINLAMEFSSTKGGNTPFMPFPECGAMSQGYIGYHLQQAIQKELKARHMDKECASIITQVVVDEKDPGFAKPTKPVGSFYTKEEADKIAAEKGFTFVEDAGRGYRRVVPSPIPQRIVELKVVEQLVKAGDIVITVGGGGIPVVETAEGLKGVAAVIDKDRSSALLAESIGADMLIILTAVDRVCINYNKPDQKELPTMSLSEAEQYIAEKQFAPGSMLPKVQSCMEFVKNNTNGGTALITSLQKAALALKGETGTIITK
;
A
#
# COMPACT_ATOMS: atom_id res chain seq x y z
N MET A 1 -16.85 5.79 -21.35
CA MET A 1 -15.51 5.22 -21.07
C MET A 1 -15.64 4.32 -19.86
N ALA A 2 -14.84 3.26 -19.76
CA ALA A 2 -14.76 2.44 -18.57
C ALA A 2 -14.31 3.30 -17.38
N LYS A 3 -14.86 3.04 -16.19
CA LYS A 3 -14.42 3.74 -14.99
C LYS A 3 -13.08 3.18 -14.52
N ARG A 4 -12.18 4.06 -14.10
CA ARG A 4 -10.84 3.71 -13.65
C ARG A 4 -10.78 3.62 -12.13
N ILE A 5 -10.27 2.51 -11.63
CA ILE A 5 -10.18 2.20 -10.21
C ILE A 5 -8.74 1.87 -9.84
N VAL A 6 -8.24 2.54 -8.80
CA VAL A 6 -7.00 2.16 -8.11
C VAL A 6 -7.36 1.38 -6.86
N VAL A 7 -6.83 0.17 -6.72
CA VAL A 7 -7.01 -0.71 -5.56
C VAL A 7 -5.71 -0.79 -4.76
N ALA A 8 -5.72 -0.36 -3.50
CA ALA A 8 -4.59 -0.42 -2.59
C ALA A 8 -4.71 -1.62 -1.64
N LEU A 9 -3.97 -2.70 -1.92
CA LEU A 9 -3.95 -3.93 -1.12
C LEU A 9 -3.15 -3.76 0.18
N GLY A 10 -3.76 -4.11 1.32
CA GLY A 10 -3.11 -4.15 2.64
C GLY A 10 -2.36 -5.47 2.91
N GLY A 11 -1.70 -5.56 4.06
CA GLY A 11 -0.95 -6.76 4.47
C GLY A 11 -1.80 -8.03 4.56
N ASN A 12 -3.09 -7.90 4.86
CA ASN A 12 -4.03 -9.02 4.92
C ASN A 12 -4.23 -9.73 3.56
N ALA A 13 -3.87 -9.08 2.46
CA ALA A 13 -3.95 -9.67 1.12
C ALA A 13 -2.69 -10.48 0.75
N LEU A 14 -1.60 -10.34 1.51
CA LEU A 14 -0.26 -10.84 1.13
C LEU A 14 0.37 -11.77 2.17
N GLY A 15 -0.10 -11.80 3.41
CA GLY A 15 0.45 -12.67 4.45
C GLY A 15 1.88 -12.32 4.85
N ASN A 16 2.53 -13.23 5.58
CA ASN A 16 3.87 -13.05 6.13
C ASN A 16 4.91 -14.03 5.58
N THR A 17 4.48 -15.15 4.97
CA THR A 17 5.38 -16.13 4.33
C THR A 17 5.05 -16.32 2.85
N PRO A 18 5.97 -16.88 2.04
CA PRO A 18 5.68 -17.20 0.64
C PRO A 18 4.49 -18.13 0.42
N GLU A 19 4.34 -19.15 1.26
CA GLU A 19 3.23 -20.10 1.19
C GLU A 19 1.90 -19.42 1.52
N GLU A 20 1.87 -18.65 2.63
CA GLU A 20 0.69 -17.88 3.03
C GLU A 20 0.31 -16.85 1.94
N GLN A 21 1.32 -16.17 1.37
CA GLN A 21 1.11 -15.22 0.27
C GLN A 21 0.45 -15.91 -0.93
N LEU A 22 0.95 -17.08 -1.36
CA LEU A 22 0.39 -17.81 -2.50
C LEU A 22 -1.08 -18.19 -2.30
N ASP A 23 -1.49 -18.50 -1.08
CA ASP A 23 -2.89 -18.84 -0.77
C ASP A 23 -3.79 -17.60 -0.68
N LEU A 24 -3.30 -16.50 -0.09
CA LEU A 24 -4.05 -15.25 0.04
C LEU A 24 -4.22 -14.52 -1.30
N VAL A 25 -3.19 -14.51 -2.16
CA VAL A 25 -3.30 -13.84 -3.47
C VAL A 25 -4.32 -14.50 -4.39
N ARG A 26 -4.66 -15.78 -4.21
CA ARG A 26 -5.74 -16.43 -4.96
C ARG A 26 -7.11 -15.81 -4.69
N HIS A 27 -7.37 -15.46 -3.43
CA HIS A 27 -8.60 -14.78 -3.04
C HIS A 27 -8.60 -13.34 -3.55
N THR A 28 -7.46 -12.66 -3.42
CA THR A 28 -7.27 -11.31 -3.93
C THR A 28 -7.48 -11.24 -5.45
N ALA A 29 -6.93 -12.19 -6.20
CA ALA A 29 -7.07 -12.27 -7.64
C ALA A 29 -8.53 -12.36 -8.10
N LYS A 30 -9.37 -13.14 -7.41
CA LYS A 30 -10.81 -13.22 -7.70
C LYS A 30 -11.47 -11.85 -7.61
N THR A 31 -11.22 -11.11 -6.52
CA THR A 31 -11.78 -9.76 -6.34
C THR A 31 -11.30 -8.77 -7.40
N ILE A 32 -10.02 -8.83 -7.78
CA ILE A 32 -9.47 -7.98 -8.84
C ILE A 32 -10.08 -8.32 -10.21
N VAL A 33 -10.28 -9.61 -10.49
CA VAL A 33 -10.92 -10.05 -11.74
C VAL A 33 -12.42 -9.74 -11.74
N ASP A 34 -13.12 -9.82 -10.61
CA ASP A 34 -14.53 -9.40 -10.47
C ASP A 34 -14.70 -7.93 -10.89
N LEU A 35 -13.77 -7.05 -10.48
CA LEU A 35 -13.74 -5.65 -10.90
C LEU A 35 -13.53 -5.51 -12.40
N SER A 36 -12.55 -6.23 -12.95
CA SER A 36 -12.24 -6.19 -14.37
C SER A 36 -13.41 -6.70 -15.23
N GLU A 37 -14.09 -7.76 -14.79
CA GLU A 37 -15.28 -8.36 -15.42
C GLU A 37 -16.49 -7.43 -15.35
N ALA A 38 -16.63 -6.65 -14.27
CA ALA A 38 -17.63 -5.59 -14.16
C ALA A 38 -17.36 -4.37 -15.07
N GLY A 39 -16.29 -4.40 -15.87
CA GLY A 39 -15.97 -3.38 -16.88
C GLY A 39 -15.12 -2.22 -16.37
N TYR A 40 -14.47 -2.36 -15.21
CA TYR A 40 -13.55 -1.35 -14.70
C TYR A 40 -12.14 -1.50 -15.30
N GLU A 41 -11.46 -0.37 -15.48
CA GLU A 41 -10.00 -0.33 -15.66
C GLU A 41 -9.36 -0.44 -14.27
N VAL A 42 -8.60 -1.51 -14.01
CA VAL A 42 -8.11 -1.84 -12.67
C VAL A 42 -6.61 -1.67 -12.57
N ILE A 43 -6.18 -0.84 -11.63
CA ILE A 43 -4.78 -0.64 -11.27
C ILE A 43 -4.59 -1.06 -9.82
N VAL A 44 -3.58 -1.85 -9.53
CA VAL A 44 -3.36 -2.46 -8.22
C VAL A 44 -2.06 -1.95 -7.60
N GLY A 45 -2.18 -1.24 -6.47
CA GLY A 45 -1.10 -0.96 -5.54
C GLY A 45 -1.10 -1.96 -4.38
N HIS A 46 0.04 -2.17 -3.74
CA HIS A 46 0.12 -3.07 -2.58
C HIS A 46 1.15 -2.62 -1.54
N GLY A 47 1.00 -3.05 -0.29
CA GLY A 47 2.05 -2.93 0.73
C GLY A 47 3.13 -4.00 0.59
N ASN A 48 4.24 -3.89 1.33
CA ASN A 48 5.32 -4.88 1.32
C ASN A 48 5.96 -5.12 2.70
N GLY A 49 5.36 -4.62 3.79
CA GLY A 49 6.03 -4.50 5.10
C GLY A 49 6.67 -5.80 5.63
N PRO A 50 5.94 -6.94 5.69
CA PRO A 50 6.52 -8.23 6.05
C PRO A 50 7.60 -8.70 5.06
N GLN A 51 7.32 -8.58 3.76
CA GLN A 51 8.18 -9.09 2.68
C GLN A 51 9.52 -8.35 2.60
N VAL A 52 9.50 -7.01 2.59
CA VAL A 52 10.72 -6.19 2.54
C VAL A 52 11.53 -6.34 3.82
N GLY A 53 10.87 -6.54 4.96
CA GLY A 53 11.55 -6.81 6.23
C GLY A 53 12.29 -8.14 6.22
N MET A 54 11.65 -9.21 5.72
CA MET A 54 12.27 -10.52 5.54
C MET A 54 13.48 -10.45 4.59
N ILE A 55 13.32 -9.82 3.43
CA ILE A 55 14.40 -9.65 2.44
C ILE A 55 15.57 -8.87 3.05
N ASN A 56 15.29 -7.73 3.69
CA ASN A 56 16.32 -6.89 4.29
C ASN A 56 17.08 -7.64 5.41
N LEU A 57 16.37 -8.37 6.26
CA LEU A 57 16.99 -9.17 7.33
C LEU A 57 17.90 -10.26 6.77
N ALA A 58 17.46 -10.97 5.72
CA ALA A 58 18.25 -12.01 5.07
C ALA A 58 19.53 -11.44 4.44
N MET A 59 19.43 -10.31 3.73
CA MET A 59 20.58 -9.65 3.10
C MET A 59 21.57 -9.08 4.15
N GLU A 60 21.05 -8.53 5.24
CA GLU A 60 21.87 -8.06 6.36
C GLU A 60 22.62 -9.22 7.03
N PHE A 61 21.94 -10.34 7.29
CA PHE A 61 22.57 -11.53 7.86
C PHE A 61 23.67 -12.08 6.94
N SER A 62 23.37 -12.21 5.64
CA SER A 62 24.33 -12.72 4.66
C SER A 62 25.58 -11.85 4.56
N SER A 63 25.43 -10.52 4.59
CA SER A 63 26.56 -9.58 4.49
C SER A 63 27.40 -9.46 5.77
N THR A 64 26.86 -9.79 6.95
CA THR A 64 27.53 -9.54 8.24
C THR A 64 27.85 -10.78 9.07
N LYS A 65 27.20 -11.93 8.82
CA LYS A 65 27.23 -13.10 9.70
C LYS A 65 27.52 -14.43 8.99
N GLY A 66 28.03 -14.42 7.76
CA GLY A 66 28.67 -15.60 7.17
C GLY A 66 28.29 -15.97 5.74
N GLY A 67 27.44 -15.19 5.05
CA GLY A 67 27.12 -15.43 3.64
C GLY A 67 28.13 -14.85 2.64
N ASN A 68 28.99 -13.92 3.09
CA ASN A 68 30.00 -13.22 2.28
C ASN A 68 29.45 -12.56 1.01
N THR A 69 28.19 -12.11 1.06
CA THR A 69 27.56 -11.31 -0.01
C THR A 69 27.70 -9.82 0.28
N PRO A 70 27.68 -8.95 -0.75
CA PRO A 70 27.64 -7.50 -0.54
C PRO A 70 26.43 -7.06 0.31
N PHE A 71 26.57 -5.93 0.99
CA PHE A 71 25.44 -5.26 1.64
C PHE A 71 24.44 -4.81 0.58
N MET A 72 23.17 -5.14 0.78
CA MET A 72 22.08 -4.71 -0.08
C MET A 72 21.39 -3.48 0.53
N PRO A 73 21.42 -2.31 -0.13
CA PRO A 73 20.74 -1.15 0.41
C PRO A 73 19.21 -1.33 0.38
N PHE A 74 18.53 -0.54 1.21
CA PHE A 74 17.11 -0.71 1.46
C PHE A 74 16.20 -0.47 0.23
N PRO A 75 16.48 0.50 -0.68
CA PRO A 75 15.74 0.65 -1.93
C PRO A 75 15.73 -0.61 -2.79
N GLU A 76 16.85 -1.32 -2.87
CA GLU A 76 17.01 -2.55 -3.64
C GLU A 76 16.20 -3.69 -3.01
N CYS A 77 16.18 -3.79 -1.67
CA CYS A 77 15.26 -4.69 -0.96
C CYS A 77 13.79 -4.36 -1.29
N GLY A 78 13.46 -3.07 -1.41
CA GLY A 78 12.17 -2.59 -1.89
C GLY A 78 11.85 -3.07 -3.31
N ALA A 79 12.80 -2.92 -4.24
CA ALA A 79 12.67 -3.39 -5.62
C ALA A 79 12.46 -4.92 -5.71
N MET A 80 13.23 -5.69 -4.93
CA MET A 80 13.06 -7.15 -4.83
C MET A 80 11.65 -7.52 -4.34
N SER A 81 11.13 -6.78 -3.36
CA SER A 81 9.78 -7.03 -2.84
C SER A 81 8.69 -6.76 -3.88
N GLN A 82 8.88 -5.80 -4.79
CA GLN A 82 7.95 -5.57 -5.90
C GLN A 82 7.96 -6.73 -6.89
N GLY A 83 9.15 -7.23 -7.27
CA GLY A 83 9.28 -8.39 -8.14
C GLY A 83 8.64 -9.65 -7.52
N TYR A 84 8.91 -9.88 -6.24
CA TYR A 84 8.36 -11.02 -5.50
C TYR A 84 6.83 -10.99 -5.37
N ILE A 85 6.27 -9.88 -4.85
CA ILE A 85 4.82 -9.77 -4.65
C ILE A 85 4.10 -9.68 -6.01
N GLY A 86 4.64 -8.90 -6.94
CA GLY A 86 4.12 -8.75 -8.30
C GLY A 86 4.06 -10.10 -9.02
N TYR A 87 5.10 -10.93 -8.92
CA TYR A 87 5.10 -12.28 -9.47
C TYR A 87 3.93 -13.14 -8.95
N HIS A 88 3.71 -13.18 -7.63
CA HIS A 88 2.61 -13.97 -7.04
C HIS A 88 1.24 -13.43 -7.45
N LEU A 89 1.03 -12.10 -7.38
CA LEU A 89 -0.23 -11.47 -7.76
C LEU A 89 -0.53 -11.65 -9.25
N GLN A 90 0.45 -11.38 -10.11
CA GLN A 90 0.32 -11.50 -11.56
C GLN A 90 -0.05 -12.93 -11.97
N GLN A 91 0.63 -13.94 -11.42
CA GLN A 91 0.32 -15.35 -11.70
C GLN A 91 -1.11 -15.71 -11.26
N ALA A 92 -1.53 -15.25 -10.07
CA ALA A 92 -2.86 -15.53 -9.55
C ALA A 92 -3.96 -14.84 -10.39
N ILE A 93 -3.76 -13.59 -10.78
CA ILE A 93 -4.69 -12.82 -11.62
C ILE A 93 -4.78 -13.43 -13.02
N GLN A 94 -3.65 -13.73 -13.68
CA GLN A 94 -3.65 -14.38 -15.00
C GLN A 94 -4.37 -15.74 -14.97
N LYS A 95 -4.15 -16.54 -13.92
CA LYS A 95 -4.87 -17.81 -13.73
C LYS A 95 -6.38 -17.61 -13.65
N GLU A 96 -6.82 -16.59 -12.90
CA GLU A 96 -8.24 -16.28 -12.73
C GLU A 96 -8.87 -15.72 -14.01
N LEU A 97 -8.18 -14.81 -14.73
CA LEU A 97 -8.60 -14.31 -16.05
C LEU A 97 -8.82 -15.47 -17.04
N LYS A 98 -7.85 -16.40 -17.10
CA LYS A 98 -7.94 -17.58 -17.96
C LYS A 98 -9.11 -18.49 -17.57
N ALA A 99 -9.34 -18.70 -16.27
CA ALA A 99 -10.45 -19.51 -15.77
C ALA A 99 -11.83 -18.92 -16.13
N ARG A 100 -11.92 -17.59 -16.31
CA ARG A 100 -13.13 -16.88 -16.75
C ARG A 100 -13.18 -16.59 -18.24
N HIS A 101 -12.23 -17.11 -19.03
CA HIS A 101 -12.13 -16.86 -20.46
C HIS A 101 -12.08 -15.37 -20.84
N MET A 102 -11.43 -14.55 -19.99
CA MET A 102 -11.23 -13.13 -20.25
C MET A 102 -9.95 -12.89 -21.06
N ASP A 103 -10.08 -12.22 -22.20
CA ASP A 103 -8.97 -11.80 -23.05
C ASP A 103 -8.36 -10.48 -22.55
N LYS A 104 -7.61 -10.57 -21.46
CA LYS A 104 -6.88 -9.46 -20.84
C LYS A 104 -5.56 -9.97 -20.28
N GLU A 105 -4.56 -9.11 -20.22
CA GLU A 105 -3.29 -9.41 -19.59
C GLU A 105 -3.17 -8.77 -18.20
N CYS A 106 -2.18 -9.23 -17.45
CA CYS A 106 -1.76 -8.61 -16.21
C CYS A 106 -0.24 -8.48 -16.16
N ALA A 107 0.25 -7.30 -15.79
CA ALA A 107 1.68 -6.99 -15.74
C ALA A 107 2.04 -6.24 -14.44
N SER A 108 3.18 -6.61 -13.87
CA SER A 108 3.80 -5.89 -12.74
C SER A 108 4.89 -4.95 -13.22
N ILE A 109 4.83 -3.69 -12.77
CA ILE A 109 5.79 -2.64 -13.13
C ILE A 109 6.65 -2.32 -11.92
N ILE A 110 7.96 -2.51 -12.06
CA ILE A 110 8.92 -1.97 -11.09
C ILE A 110 8.79 -0.45 -11.11
N THR A 111 8.45 0.12 -9.95
CA THR A 111 8.01 1.50 -9.84
C THR A 111 8.87 2.27 -8.87
N GLN A 112 9.42 3.40 -9.32
CA GLN A 112 10.09 4.42 -8.53
C GLN A 112 9.14 5.57 -8.21
N VAL A 113 9.27 6.11 -7.00
CA VAL A 113 8.47 7.25 -6.55
C VAL A 113 9.39 8.32 -5.98
N VAL A 114 9.30 9.51 -6.57
CA VAL A 114 10.06 10.68 -6.17
C VAL A 114 9.55 11.20 -4.84
N VAL A 115 10.48 11.54 -3.96
CA VAL A 115 10.24 12.16 -2.65
C VAL A 115 11.17 13.36 -2.48
N ASP A 116 10.82 14.28 -1.59
CA ASP A 116 11.69 15.42 -1.25
C ASP A 116 12.82 14.96 -0.33
N GLU A 117 14.08 15.22 -0.70
CA GLU A 117 15.25 14.94 0.14
C GLU A 117 15.16 15.65 1.52
N LYS A 118 14.44 16.77 1.58
CA LYS A 118 14.22 17.55 2.81
C LYS A 118 12.92 17.22 3.53
N ASP A 119 12.23 16.15 3.13
CA ASP A 119 10.98 15.75 3.78
C ASP A 119 11.22 15.49 5.29
N PRO A 120 10.40 16.10 6.19
CA PRO A 120 10.53 15.89 7.64
C PRO A 120 10.43 14.43 8.08
N GLY A 121 9.82 13.56 7.27
CA GLY A 121 9.73 12.11 7.45
C GLY A 121 11.10 11.41 7.44
N PHE A 122 12.15 12.02 6.91
CA PHE A 122 13.53 11.54 7.05
C PHE A 122 14.09 11.77 8.46
N ALA A 123 13.77 12.91 9.07
CA ALA A 123 14.23 13.23 10.43
C ALA A 123 13.44 12.48 11.52
N LYS A 124 12.20 12.08 11.24
CA LYS A 124 11.33 11.36 12.18
C LYS A 124 10.80 10.04 11.59
N PRO A 125 11.57 8.94 11.70
CA PRO A 125 11.12 7.61 11.31
C PRO A 125 9.82 7.23 12.03
N THR A 126 8.80 6.85 11.27
CA THR A 126 7.48 6.49 11.80
C THR A 126 6.91 5.21 11.23
N LYS A 127 7.41 4.75 10.06
CA LYS A 127 6.82 3.62 9.36
C LYS A 127 7.33 2.28 9.90
N PRO A 128 6.48 1.43 10.48
CA PRO A 128 6.90 0.14 11.00
C PRO A 128 7.20 -0.87 9.87
N VAL A 129 8.33 -1.57 9.95
CA VAL A 129 8.78 -2.58 8.97
C VAL A 129 9.26 -3.86 9.66
N GLY A 130 9.22 -4.98 8.93
CA GLY A 130 9.69 -6.28 9.42
C GLY A 130 8.84 -6.89 10.53
N SER A 131 9.43 -7.87 11.22
CA SER A 131 8.80 -8.71 12.24
C SER A 131 8.42 -7.94 13.50
N PHE A 132 7.52 -8.53 14.29
CA PHE A 132 7.24 -8.09 15.65
C PHE A 132 8.28 -8.65 16.62
N TYR A 133 8.72 -7.81 17.53
CA TYR A 133 9.67 -8.12 18.60
C TYR A 133 9.02 -7.88 19.96
N THR A 134 9.51 -8.58 20.97
CA THR A 134 9.29 -8.17 22.36
C THR A 134 10.04 -6.87 22.64
N LYS A 135 9.66 -6.17 23.72
CA LYS A 135 10.36 -4.94 24.13
C LYS A 135 11.85 -5.20 24.39
N GLU A 136 12.17 -6.31 25.04
CA GLU A 136 13.54 -6.70 25.40
C GLU A 136 14.40 -6.95 24.16
N GLU A 137 13.88 -7.67 23.16
CA GLU A 137 14.56 -7.88 21.89
C GLU A 137 14.77 -6.57 21.13
N ALA A 138 13.74 -5.72 21.08
CA ALA A 138 13.81 -4.42 20.42
C ALA A 138 14.87 -3.51 21.06
N ASP A 139 14.90 -3.43 22.39
CA ASP A 139 15.88 -2.64 23.15
C ASP A 139 17.31 -3.14 22.92
N LYS A 140 17.50 -4.46 22.87
CA LYS A 140 18.81 -5.07 22.55
C LYS A 140 19.26 -4.73 21.13
N ILE A 141 18.39 -4.89 20.13
CA ILE A 141 18.71 -4.57 18.73
C ILE A 141 18.96 -3.07 18.56
N ALA A 142 18.19 -2.22 19.25
CA ALA A 142 18.38 -0.77 19.24
C ALA A 142 19.75 -0.39 19.79
N ALA A 143 20.20 -1.00 20.90
CA ALA A 143 21.52 -0.76 21.47
C ALA A 143 22.67 -1.24 20.56
N GLU A 144 22.50 -2.38 19.89
CA GLU A 144 23.53 -2.97 19.03
C GLU A 144 23.63 -2.27 17.66
N LYS A 145 22.50 -1.85 17.07
CA LYS A 145 22.41 -1.40 15.67
C LYS A 145 21.99 0.06 15.50
N GLY A 146 21.61 0.75 16.56
CA GLY A 146 21.10 2.13 16.50
C GLY A 146 19.73 2.25 15.83
N PHE A 147 18.98 1.16 15.71
CA PHE A 147 17.64 1.17 15.11
C PHE A 147 16.61 1.74 16.08
N THR A 148 15.62 2.43 15.54
CA THR A 148 14.47 2.93 16.29
C THR A 148 13.32 1.93 16.21
N PHE A 149 12.65 1.68 17.32
CA PHE A 149 11.47 0.80 17.40
C PHE A 149 10.29 1.56 18.00
N VAL A 150 9.08 1.17 17.59
CA VAL A 150 7.82 1.67 18.18
C VAL A 150 6.88 0.51 18.49
N GLU A 151 6.04 0.68 19.50
CA GLU A 151 4.96 -0.26 19.77
C GLU A 151 3.87 -0.15 18.70
N ASP A 152 3.45 -1.27 18.12
CA ASP A 152 2.46 -1.33 17.04
C ASP A 152 1.15 -1.94 17.57
N ALA A 153 0.34 -1.08 18.21
CA ALA A 153 -1.03 -1.36 18.64
C ALA A 153 -1.20 -2.65 19.47
N GLY A 154 -0.32 -2.87 20.45
CA GLY A 154 -0.37 -4.03 21.34
C GLY A 154 0.09 -5.35 20.73
N ARG A 155 0.58 -5.35 19.48
CA ARG A 155 1.07 -6.56 18.79
C ARG A 155 2.57 -6.81 18.99
N GLY A 156 3.25 -5.91 19.71
CA GLY A 156 4.70 -5.92 19.92
C GLY A 156 5.39 -4.68 19.37
N TYR A 157 6.71 -4.73 19.28
CA TYR A 157 7.57 -3.64 18.81
C TYR A 157 8.07 -3.92 17.40
N ARG A 158 8.16 -2.88 16.57
CA ARG A 158 8.65 -2.99 15.20
C ARG A 158 9.63 -1.87 14.90
N ARG A 159 10.63 -2.19 14.08
CA ARG A 159 11.60 -1.21 13.59
C ARG A 159 10.85 -0.16 12.78
N VAL A 160 11.18 1.11 12.98
CA VAL A 160 10.69 2.20 12.14
C VAL A 160 11.75 2.70 11.18
N VAL A 161 11.30 3.13 10.01
CA VAL A 161 12.13 3.74 8.96
C VAL A 161 11.51 5.07 8.51
N PRO A 162 12.30 5.94 7.85
CA PRO A 162 11.80 7.14 7.21
C PRO A 162 10.59 6.88 6.31
N SER A 163 9.63 7.80 6.35
CA SER A 163 8.37 7.71 5.60
C SER A 163 8.01 9.04 4.94
N PRO A 164 8.77 9.48 3.93
CA PRO A 164 8.52 10.72 3.23
C PRO A 164 7.22 10.66 2.40
N ILE A 165 6.69 11.83 2.07
CA ILE A 165 5.48 11.99 1.26
C ILE A 165 5.82 11.76 -0.23
N PRO A 166 5.05 10.93 -0.95
CA PRO A 166 5.28 10.73 -2.38
C PRO A 166 4.90 11.99 -3.18
N GLN A 167 5.75 12.38 -4.14
CA GLN A 167 5.53 13.56 -4.97
C GLN A 167 5.22 13.22 -6.44
N ARG A 168 5.90 12.20 -6.99
CA ARG A 168 5.75 11.86 -8.41
C ARG A 168 6.06 10.39 -8.67
N ILE A 169 5.23 9.72 -9.46
CA ILE A 169 5.47 8.36 -9.93
C ILE A 169 6.28 8.44 -11.23
N VAL A 170 7.43 7.77 -11.28
CA VAL A 170 8.35 7.88 -12.43
C VAL A 170 7.81 7.14 -13.64
N GLU A 171 7.31 5.91 -13.46
CA GLU A 171 6.82 5.04 -14.55
C GLU A 171 5.34 5.28 -14.92
N LEU A 172 4.76 6.42 -14.50
CA LEU A 172 3.33 6.72 -14.68
C LEU A 172 2.87 6.56 -16.13
N LYS A 173 3.65 7.06 -17.10
CA LYS A 173 3.32 6.97 -18.53
C LYS A 173 3.19 5.52 -19.03
N VAL A 174 4.03 4.62 -18.53
CA VAL A 174 3.99 3.19 -18.89
C VAL A 174 2.75 2.54 -18.28
N VAL A 175 2.43 2.87 -17.03
CA VAL A 175 1.20 2.42 -16.37
C VAL A 175 -0.02 2.86 -17.18
N GLU A 176 -0.11 4.12 -17.60
CA GLU A 176 -1.22 4.62 -18.40
C GLU A 176 -1.35 3.92 -19.76
N GLN A 177 -0.23 3.57 -20.40
CA GLN A 177 -0.24 2.86 -21.69
C GLN A 177 -0.86 1.47 -21.55
N LEU A 178 -0.46 0.72 -20.53
CA LEU A 178 -0.99 -0.63 -20.27
C LEU A 178 -2.46 -0.59 -19.84
N VAL A 179 -2.84 0.36 -18.99
CA VAL A 179 -4.25 0.56 -18.61
C VAL A 179 -5.11 0.86 -19.84
N LYS A 180 -4.64 1.74 -20.74
CA LYS A 180 -5.35 2.05 -22.00
C LYS A 180 -5.43 0.87 -22.95
N ALA A 181 -4.49 -0.08 -22.87
CA ALA A 181 -4.54 -1.34 -23.63
C ALA A 181 -5.58 -2.34 -23.07
N GLY A 182 -6.13 -2.07 -21.88
CA GLY A 182 -7.12 -2.92 -21.22
C GLY A 182 -6.56 -3.87 -20.17
N ASP A 183 -5.25 -3.78 -19.90
CA ASP A 183 -4.54 -4.67 -19.00
C ASP A 183 -4.76 -4.30 -17.53
N ILE A 184 -4.65 -5.30 -16.66
CA ILE A 184 -4.59 -5.10 -15.20
C ILE A 184 -3.14 -4.80 -14.82
N VAL A 185 -2.88 -3.61 -14.28
CA VAL A 185 -1.51 -3.18 -13.96
C VAL A 185 -1.26 -3.24 -12.46
N ILE A 186 -0.22 -3.94 -12.04
CA ILE A 186 0.31 -3.91 -10.67
C ILE A 186 1.48 -2.92 -10.64
N THR A 187 1.42 -1.91 -9.78
CA THR A 187 2.43 -0.83 -9.70
C THR A 187 2.51 -0.29 -8.27
N VAL A 188 3.40 0.68 -8.01
CA VAL A 188 3.62 1.31 -6.70
C VAL A 188 3.75 0.29 -5.55
N GLY A 189 4.32 -0.89 -5.83
CA GLY A 189 4.45 -1.97 -4.86
C GLY A 189 5.31 -1.53 -3.67
N GLY A 190 4.78 -1.71 -2.46
CA GLY A 190 5.39 -1.19 -1.24
C GLY A 190 5.34 0.33 -1.07
N GLY A 191 4.53 1.04 -1.88
CA GLY A 191 4.57 2.50 -2.01
C GLY A 191 5.54 3.00 -3.08
N GLY A 192 6.22 2.10 -3.81
CA GLY A 192 7.25 2.46 -4.77
C GLY A 192 8.65 2.50 -4.16
N ILE A 193 9.67 2.40 -5.02
CA ILE A 193 11.07 2.54 -4.62
C ILE A 193 11.34 4.04 -4.43
N PRO A 194 11.65 4.51 -3.21
CA PRO A 194 11.87 5.92 -2.95
C PRO A 194 13.15 6.41 -3.64
N VAL A 195 13.01 7.48 -4.42
CA VAL A 195 14.11 8.15 -5.09
C VAL A 195 14.05 9.66 -4.88
N VAL A 196 15.21 10.32 -4.89
CA VAL A 196 15.32 11.79 -4.93
C VAL A 196 15.87 12.21 -6.29
N GLU A 197 15.50 13.41 -6.75
CA GLU A 197 16.08 14.01 -7.95
C GLU A 197 17.41 14.68 -7.61
N THR A 198 18.45 14.35 -8.38
CA THR A 198 19.78 14.97 -8.28
C THR A 198 20.21 15.51 -9.63
N ALA A 199 21.31 16.26 -9.68
CA ALA A 199 21.88 16.74 -10.94
C ALA A 199 22.27 15.61 -11.91
N GLU A 200 22.56 14.41 -11.39
CA GLU A 200 22.97 13.23 -12.19
C GLU A 200 21.80 12.30 -12.53
N GLY A 201 20.59 12.62 -12.08
CA GLY A 201 19.39 11.80 -12.25
C GLY A 201 18.80 11.32 -10.92
N LEU A 202 18.04 10.23 -10.98
CA LEU A 202 17.36 9.67 -9.81
C LEU A 202 18.31 8.85 -8.94
N LYS A 203 18.23 9.05 -7.62
CA LYS A 203 19.02 8.30 -6.64
C LYS A 203 18.11 7.65 -5.59
N GLY A 204 18.27 6.35 -5.37
CA GLY A 204 17.56 5.62 -4.32
C GLY A 204 17.92 6.10 -2.91
N VAL A 205 16.92 6.19 -2.02
CA VAL A 205 17.11 6.63 -0.63
C VAL A 205 16.46 5.66 0.35
N ALA A 206 17.10 5.40 1.49
CA ALA A 206 16.62 4.41 2.45
C ALA A 206 15.36 4.88 3.20
N ALA A 207 14.18 4.60 2.64
CA ALA A 207 12.88 4.94 3.19
C ALA A 207 11.81 3.90 2.81
N VAL A 208 10.62 3.99 3.43
CA VAL A 208 9.40 3.32 2.97
C VAL A 208 8.32 4.35 2.80
N ILE A 209 7.81 4.48 1.58
CA ILE A 209 6.70 5.37 1.29
C ILE A 209 5.40 4.68 1.74
N ASP A 210 4.47 5.45 2.29
CA ASP A 210 3.17 4.89 2.59
C ASP A 210 2.43 4.46 1.32
N LYS A 211 2.03 3.18 1.28
CA LYS A 211 1.38 2.58 0.10
C LYS A 211 0.00 3.18 -0.19
N ASP A 212 -0.74 3.60 0.84
CA ASP A 212 -2.06 4.21 0.66
C ASP A 212 -1.88 5.63 0.08
N ARG A 213 -0.90 6.40 0.55
CA ARG A 213 -0.54 7.71 -0.04
C ARG A 213 -0.08 7.60 -1.49
N SER A 214 0.76 6.60 -1.78
CA SER A 214 1.24 6.36 -3.15
C SER A 214 0.11 5.93 -4.08
N SER A 215 -0.85 5.15 -3.57
CA SER A 215 -2.04 4.77 -4.33
C SER A 215 -2.99 5.95 -4.54
N ALA A 216 -3.10 6.87 -3.57
CA ALA A 216 -3.85 8.12 -3.73
C ALA A 216 -3.19 9.03 -4.78
N LEU A 217 -1.87 9.24 -4.72
CA LEU A 217 -1.12 9.96 -5.74
C LEU A 217 -1.29 9.33 -7.13
N LEU A 218 -1.24 7.99 -7.21
CA LEU A 218 -1.47 7.26 -8.46
C LEU A 218 -2.87 7.53 -9.00
N ALA A 219 -3.89 7.39 -8.15
CA ALA A 219 -5.29 7.61 -8.51
C ALA A 219 -5.54 9.04 -8.99
N GLU A 220 -4.96 10.03 -8.32
CA GLU A 220 -4.98 11.43 -8.76
C GLU A 220 -4.30 11.60 -10.12
N SER A 221 -3.07 11.09 -10.25
CA SER A 221 -2.21 11.29 -11.42
C SER A 221 -2.78 10.68 -12.70
N ILE A 222 -3.53 9.58 -12.59
CA ILE A 222 -4.18 8.92 -13.73
C ILE A 222 -5.64 9.33 -13.90
N GLY A 223 -6.15 10.28 -13.12
CA GLY A 223 -7.55 10.72 -13.17
C GLY A 223 -8.53 9.59 -12.89
N ALA A 224 -8.25 8.74 -11.91
CA ALA A 224 -9.13 7.63 -11.53
C ALA A 224 -10.49 8.13 -11.03
N ASP A 225 -11.55 7.36 -11.30
CA ASP A 225 -12.89 7.62 -10.79
C ASP A 225 -13.03 7.18 -9.32
N MET A 226 -12.26 6.18 -8.90
CA MET A 226 -12.32 5.66 -7.54
C MET A 226 -10.96 5.19 -7.02
N LEU A 227 -10.67 5.51 -5.76
CA LEU A 227 -9.61 4.90 -4.96
C LEU A 227 -10.24 3.92 -3.97
N ILE A 228 -9.82 2.65 -3.98
CA ILE A 228 -10.28 1.63 -3.05
C ILE A 228 -9.12 1.20 -2.16
N ILE A 229 -9.22 1.42 -0.85
CA ILE A 229 -8.28 0.89 0.14
C ILE A 229 -8.89 -0.35 0.77
N LEU A 230 -8.25 -1.50 0.52
CA LEU A 230 -8.64 -2.78 1.10
C LEU A 230 -7.87 -3.05 2.40
N THR A 231 -8.60 -3.26 3.49
CA THR A 231 -8.09 -3.36 4.87
C THR A 231 -8.77 -4.49 5.66
N ALA A 232 -8.57 -4.52 6.98
CA ALA A 232 -9.09 -5.55 7.89
C ALA A 232 -10.56 -5.38 8.30
N VAL A 233 -11.17 -4.22 8.01
CA VAL A 233 -12.50 -3.84 8.50
C VAL A 233 -13.42 -3.55 7.33
N ASP A 234 -14.69 -3.89 7.48
CA ASP A 234 -15.72 -3.70 6.47
C ASP A 234 -16.08 -2.23 6.31
N ARG A 235 -16.07 -1.46 7.41
CA ARG A 235 -16.32 -0.01 7.48
C ARG A 235 -15.37 0.66 8.46
N VAL A 236 -15.09 1.94 8.23
CA VAL A 236 -14.43 2.83 9.19
C VAL A 236 -15.39 3.10 10.34
N CYS A 237 -14.88 3.13 11.57
CA CYS A 237 -15.67 3.43 12.75
C CYS A 237 -15.13 4.66 13.48
N ILE A 238 -16.04 5.41 14.12
CA ILE A 238 -15.71 6.28 15.26
C ILE A 238 -15.95 5.52 16.56
N ASN A 239 -15.31 5.97 17.65
CA ASN A 239 -15.35 5.29 18.93
C ASN A 239 -14.95 3.81 18.83
N TYR A 240 -13.95 3.52 17.98
CA TYR A 240 -13.49 2.16 17.72
C TYR A 240 -13.09 1.43 19.02
N ASN A 241 -13.56 0.20 19.19
CA ASN A 241 -13.42 -0.62 20.40
C ASN A 241 -14.01 -0.01 21.70
N LYS A 242 -14.96 0.92 21.59
CA LYS A 242 -15.73 1.45 22.73
C LYS A 242 -17.20 0.98 22.67
N PRO A 243 -17.95 1.04 23.79
CA PRO A 243 -19.36 0.64 23.83
C PRO A 243 -20.26 1.40 22.84
N ASP A 244 -19.89 2.64 22.50
CA ASP A 244 -20.58 3.54 21.58
C ASP A 244 -19.94 3.57 20.18
N GLN A 245 -19.25 2.50 19.79
CA GLN A 245 -18.69 2.34 18.45
C GLN A 245 -19.77 2.52 17.38
N LYS A 246 -19.49 3.36 16.38
CA LYS A 246 -20.40 3.61 15.26
C LYS A 246 -19.68 3.45 13.93
N GLU A 247 -20.21 2.60 13.06
CA GLU A 247 -19.75 2.46 11.68
C GLU A 247 -20.16 3.66 10.83
N LEU A 248 -19.28 4.06 9.91
CA LEU A 248 -19.51 5.14 8.95
C LEU A 248 -19.75 4.53 7.56
N PRO A 249 -20.98 4.50 7.03
CA PRO A 249 -21.23 4.08 5.65
C PRO A 249 -20.70 5.10 4.63
N THR A 250 -20.76 6.37 5.00
CA THR A 250 -20.33 7.52 4.20
C THR A 250 -19.62 8.52 5.10
N MET A 251 -18.70 9.30 4.53
CA MET A 251 -18.01 10.36 5.24
C MET A 251 -17.62 11.48 4.26
N SER A 252 -18.08 12.71 4.49
CA SER A 252 -17.61 13.87 3.71
C SER A 252 -16.21 14.30 4.12
N LEU A 253 -15.57 15.17 3.33
CA LEU A 253 -14.27 15.75 3.71
C LEU A 253 -14.36 16.50 5.04
N SER A 254 -15.44 17.26 5.28
CA SER A 254 -15.61 18.01 6.53
C SER A 254 -15.80 17.09 7.75
N GLU A 255 -16.54 15.99 7.59
CA GLU A 255 -16.71 14.99 8.65
C GLU A 255 -15.38 14.29 8.95
N ALA A 256 -14.61 13.94 7.92
CA ALA A 256 -13.30 13.34 8.09
C ALA A 256 -12.33 14.28 8.84
N GLU A 257 -12.31 15.57 8.50
CA GLU A 257 -11.51 16.59 9.21
C GLU A 257 -11.92 16.69 10.68
N GLN A 258 -13.22 16.72 10.97
CA GLN A 258 -13.74 16.74 12.33
C GLN A 258 -13.29 15.49 13.12
N TYR A 259 -13.50 14.30 12.58
CA TYR A 259 -13.13 13.06 13.27
C TYR A 259 -11.62 12.88 13.45
N ILE A 260 -10.81 13.43 12.54
CA ILE A 260 -9.35 13.51 12.72
C ILE A 260 -9.00 14.44 13.90
N ALA A 261 -9.63 15.61 13.99
CA ALA A 261 -9.41 16.55 15.10
C ALA A 261 -9.82 15.95 16.45
N GLU A 262 -10.89 15.16 16.47
CA GLU A 262 -11.36 14.37 17.62
C GLU A 262 -10.50 13.13 17.92
N LYS A 263 -9.46 12.85 17.12
CA LYS A 263 -8.57 11.68 17.25
C LYS A 263 -9.29 10.34 17.18
N GLN A 264 -10.36 10.24 16.36
CA GLN A 264 -11.13 9.01 16.18
C GLN A 264 -10.36 7.92 15.43
N PHE A 265 -9.35 8.29 14.65
CA PHE A 265 -8.58 7.36 13.81
C PHE A 265 -7.16 7.15 14.34
N ALA A 266 -6.77 5.89 14.51
CA ALA A 266 -5.45 5.53 15.04
C ALA A 266 -4.30 5.90 14.06
N PRO A 267 -3.24 6.60 14.53
CA PRO A 267 -2.13 7.08 13.68
C PRO A 267 -1.37 6.01 12.88
N GLY A 268 -1.27 4.79 13.40
CA GLY A 268 -0.52 3.69 12.77
C GLY A 268 -1.33 2.84 11.79
N SER A 269 -2.64 3.07 11.67
CA SER A 269 -3.52 2.17 10.89
C SER A 269 -4.58 2.92 10.08
N MET A 270 -5.61 3.45 10.72
CA MET A 270 -6.77 4.02 10.02
C MET A 270 -6.54 5.47 9.59
N LEU A 271 -5.83 6.28 10.39
CA LEU A 271 -5.60 7.69 10.08
C LEU A 271 -4.90 7.89 8.72
N PRO A 272 -3.81 7.17 8.39
CA PRO A 272 -3.17 7.34 7.08
C PRO A 272 -4.08 6.97 5.90
N LYS A 273 -5.00 6.01 6.10
CA LYS A 273 -5.98 5.58 5.08
C LYS A 273 -6.98 6.69 4.81
N VAL A 274 -7.58 7.23 5.87
CA VAL A 274 -8.52 8.34 5.78
C VAL A 274 -7.86 9.55 5.14
N GLN A 275 -6.64 9.92 5.57
CA GLN A 275 -5.89 11.04 4.98
C GLN A 275 -5.61 10.83 3.48
N SER A 276 -5.19 9.63 3.08
CA SER A 276 -4.92 9.32 1.67
C SER A 276 -6.20 9.41 0.81
N CYS A 277 -7.32 8.91 1.34
CA CYS A 277 -8.62 9.05 0.70
C CYS A 277 -9.06 10.51 0.58
N MET A 278 -8.89 11.31 1.63
CA MET A 278 -9.22 12.73 1.62
C MET A 278 -8.37 13.49 0.60
N GLU A 279 -7.08 13.22 0.53
CA GLU A 279 -6.16 13.83 -0.43
C GLU A 279 -6.60 13.55 -1.87
N PHE A 280 -6.88 12.29 -2.20
CA PHE A 280 -7.42 11.91 -3.50
C PHE A 280 -8.74 12.63 -3.81
N VAL A 281 -9.73 12.55 -2.91
CA VAL A 281 -11.07 13.13 -3.14
C VAL A 281 -11.02 14.65 -3.28
N LYS A 282 -10.17 15.32 -2.48
CA LYS A 282 -9.97 16.77 -2.52
C LYS A 282 -9.35 17.20 -3.85
N ASN A 283 -8.30 16.52 -4.29
CA ASN A 283 -7.56 16.88 -5.50
C ASN A 283 -8.25 16.41 -6.78
N ASN A 284 -9.15 15.42 -6.70
CA ASN A 284 -9.90 14.94 -7.85
C ASN A 284 -10.92 16.00 -8.32
N THR A 285 -10.71 16.54 -9.51
CA THR A 285 -11.56 17.57 -10.12
C THR A 285 -12.80 17.00 -10.82
N ASN A 286 -12.83 15.69 -11.07
CA ASN A 286 -13.90 15.01 -11.82
C ASN A 286 -14.96 14.37 -10.90
N GLY A 287 -14.90 14.61 -9.59
CA GLY A 287 -15.84 14.05 -8.62
C GLY A 287 -15.57 12.59 -8.26
N GLY A 288 -14.31 12.15 -8.35
CA GLY A 288 -13.91 10.82 -7.91
C GLY A 288 -14.14 10.60 -6.41
N THR A 289 -14.40 9.36 -6.03
CA THR A 289 -14.72 8.96 -4.66
C THR A 289 -13.71 7.97 -4.10
N ALA A 290 -13.54 7.94 -2.79
CA ALA A 290 -12.70 6.92 -2.15
C ALA A 290 -13.55 5.92 -1.38
N LEU A 291 -13.10 4.67 -1.31
CA LEU A 291 -13.77 3.58 -0.63
C LEU A 291 -12.78 2.89 0.31
N ILE A 292 -13.14 2.74 1.58
CA ILE A 292 -12.40 1.91 2.54
C ILE A 292 -13.27 0.71 2.91
N THR A 293 -12.78 -0.50 2.70
CA THR A 293 -13.51 -1.73 3.06
C THR A 293 -12.57 -2.93 3.18
N SER A 294 -13.10 -4.11 3.47
CA SER A 294 -12.33 -5.36 3.51
C SER A 294 -12.29 -6.03 2.15
N LEU A 295 -11.28 -6.87 1.93
CA LEU A 295 -11.14 -7.64 0.69
C LEU A 295 -12.38 -8.50 0.42
N GLN A 296 -12.91 -9.15 1.45
CA GLN A 296 -14.07 -10.04 1.39
C GLN A 296 -15.36 -9.29 1.00
N LYS A 297 -15.43 -8.00 1.29
CA LYS A 297 -16.61 -7.16 1.04
C LYS A 297 -16.48 -6.25 -0.17
N ALA A 298 -15.34 -6.23 -0.86
CA ALA A 298 -15.08 -5.33 -1.98
C ALA A 298 -16.20 -5.36 -3.04
N ALA A 299 -16.66 -6.55 -3.45
CA ALA A 299 -17.75 -6.70 -4.42
C ALA A 299 -19.08 -6.09 -3.95
N LEU A 300 -19.42 -6.22 -2.66
CA LEU A 300 -20.63 -5.64 -2.07
C LEU A 300 -20.48 -4.13 -1.86
N ALA A 301 -19.27 -3.69 -1.51
CA ALA A 301 -18.97 -2.29 -1.26
C ALA A 301 -19.07 -1.44 -2.55
N LEU A 302 -18.70 -2.00 -3.70
CA LEU A 302 -18.89 -1.37 -5.01
C LEU A 302 -20.36 -1.20 -5.40
N LYS A 303 -21.25 -2.02 -4.84
CA LYS A 303 -22.70 -1.89 -5.00
C LYS A 303 -23.32 -0.90 -4.00
N GLY A 304 -22.51 -0.32 -3.12
CA GLY A 304 -22.97 0.59 -2.06
C GLY A 304 -23.61 -0.13 -0.87
N GLU A 305 -23.50 -1.47 -0.78
CA GLU A 305 -24.12 -2.24 0.30
C GLU A 305 -23.27 -2.20 1.60
N THR A 306 -21.97 -1.98 1.48
CA THR A 306 -21.03 -1.86 2.62
C THR A 306 -19.83 -0.98 2.25
N GLY A 307 -18.83 -0.90 3.13
CA GLY A 307 -17.73 0.04 2.98
C GLY A 307 -18.03 1.43 3.53
N THR A 308 -16.98 2.24 3.66
CA THR A 308 -17.06 3.67 3.92
C THR A 308 -16.71 4.42 2.63
N ILE A 309 -17.70 5.09 2.05
CA ILE A 309 -17.49 5.95 0.88
C ILE A 309 -17.15 7.36 1.35
N ILE A 310 -16.01 7.88 0.88
CA ILE A 310 -15.55 9.23 1.13
C ILE A 310 -15.79 10.08 -0.11
N THR A 311 -16.48 11.19 0.07
CA THR A 311 -16.83 12.16 -0.99
C THR A 311 -16.46 13.57 -0.57
N LYS A 312 -16.50 14.52 -1.51
CA LYS A 312 -16.34 15.94 -1.21
C LYS A 312 -17.35 16.40 -0.16
#